data_AF-A0A225VBW6-F1
#
_entry.id   AF-A0A225VBW6-F1
#
_cell.length_a   1.000
_cell.length_b   1.000
_cell.length_c   1.000
_cell.angle_alpha   90.00
_cell.angle_beta   90.00
_cell.angle_gamma   90.00
#
_symmetry.space_group_name_H-M   'P 1'
#
loop_
_entity.id
_entity.type
_entity.pdbx_description
1 polymer ?
#
loop_
_entity_poly.entity_id
_entity_poly.type
_entity_poly.pdbx_seq_one_letter_code
_entity_poly.pdbx_strand_id
1 'polypeptide(L)'
;YGNSSALSNNYFKVLLNETWTAVTAKEFKADGKDIFMMDTDVALLNAPELKQSVEKFAKDEFAFKKVFSMAWNKVMTADHFKADSY
;
A
#
# COMPACT_ATOMS: atom_id res chain seq x y z
N TYR A 1 -2.29 -0.09 16.44
CA TYR A 1 -2.22 0.97 15.42
C TYR A 1 -3.22 0.63 14.31
N GLY A 2 -4.12 1.56 13.97
CA GLY A 2 -5.12 1.42 12.88
C GLY A 2 -6.28 0.46 13.17
N ASN A 3 -7.47 0.77 12.63
CA ASN A 3 -8.55 -0.20 12.53
C ASN A 3 -8.28 -1.11 11.33
N SER A 4 -7.83 -2.34 11.57
CA SER A 4 -7.46 -3.32 10.52
C SER A 4 -8.63 -3.73 9.63
N SER A 5 -9.87 -3.47 10.05
CA SER A 5 -11.08 -3.79 9.31
C SER A 5 -11.59 -2.63 8.44
N ALA A 6 -10.90 -1.48 8.44
CA ALA A 6 -11.32 -0.30 7.69
C ALA A 6 -10.34 0.02 6.54
N LEU A 7 -10.89 0.23 5.34
CA LEU A 7 -10.13 0.72 4.19
C LEU A 7 -9.70 2.17 4.44
N SER A 8 -8.40 2.37 4.63
CA SER A 8 -7.77 3.67 4.93
C SER A 8 -6.40 3.78 4.27
N ASN A 9 -5.86 4.99 4.18
CA ASN A 9 -4.49 5.21 3.70
C ASN A 9 -3.41 5.07 4.79
N ASN A 10 -3.76 4.52 5.96
CA ASN A 10 -2.86 4.42 7.10
C ASN A 10 -1.60 3.60 6.78
N TYR A 11 -1.71 2.59 5.91
CA TYR A 11 -0.56 1.83 5.41
C TYR A 11 0.53 2.75 4.83
N PHE A 12 0.18 3.64 3.90
CA PHE A 12 1.16 4.55 3.27
C PHE A 12 1.71 5.59 4.25
N LYS A 13 0.87 6.05 5.19
CA LYS A 13 1.31 6.97 6.25
C LYS A 13 2.33 6.33 7.19
N VAL A 14 2.10 5.09 7.60
CA VAL A 14 3.05 4.34 8.44
C VAL A 14 4.34 4.08 7.64
N LEU A 15 4.22 3.60 6.40
CA LEU A 15 5.38 3.31 5.56
C LEU A 15 6.34 4.51 5.41
N LEU A 16 5.81 5.73 5.26
CA LEU A 16 6.62 6.95 5.09
C LEU A 16 7.15 7.59 6.37
N ASN A 17 6.44 7.44 7.50
CA ASN A 17 6.74 8.21 8.72
C ASN A 17 7.53 7.40 9.76
N GLU A 18 7.70 6.10 9.56
CA GLU A 18 8.53 5.26 10.42
C GLU A 18 9.95 5.08 9.87
N THR A 19 10.89 4.79 10.76
CA THR A 19 12.23 4.33 10.39
C THR A 19 12.28 2.82 10.48
N TRP A 20 12.76 2.17 9.42
CA TRP A 20 12.68 0.72 9.24
C TRP A 20 14.04 0.05 9.44
N THR A 21 14.13 -0.83 10.42
CA THR A 21 15.32 -1.65 10.68
C THR A 21 15.05 -3.11 10.28
N ALA A 22 15.94 -3.71 9.49
CA ALA A 22 15.80 -5.10 9.07
C ALA A 22 15.92 -6.05 10.28
N VAL A 23 14.93 -6.93 10.45
CA VAL A 23 14.93 -8.00 11.45
C VAL A 23 15.37 -9.31 10.81
N THR A 24 14.86 -9.58 9.61
CA THR A 24 15.26 -10.70 8.76
C THR A 24 15.49 -10.20 7.33
N ALA A 25 15.83 -11.09 6.40
CA ALA A 25 15.93 -10.73 4.99
C ALA A 25 14.61 -10.23 4.38
N LYS A 26 13.46 -10.57 4.97
CA LYS A 26 12.13 -10.26 4.44
C LYS A 26 11.29 -9.36 5.33
N GLU A 27 11.72 -9.08 6.55
CA GLU A 27 10.92 -8.36 7.53
C GLU A 27 11.70 -7.18 8.12
N PHE A 28 11.03 -6.04 8.19
CA PHE A 28 11.52 -4.80 8.76
C PHE A 28 10.62 -4.38 9.91
N LYS A 29 11.22 -3.88 10.98
CA LYS A 29 10.51 -3.37 12.15
C LYS A 29 10.66 -1.86 12.25
N ALA A 30 9.57 -1.18 12.62
CA ALA A 30 9.59 0.24 12.91
C ALA A 30 10.32 0.50 14.25
N ASP A 31 11.26 1.44 14.25
CA ASP A 31 12.03 1.75 15.45
C ASP A 31 11.13 2.20 16.62
N GLY A 32 11.29 1.55 17.78
CA GLY A 32 10.53 1.87 18.98
C GLY A 32 9.04 1.48 18.94
N LYS A 33 8.58 0.76 17.92
CA LYS A 33 7.17 0.34 17.77
C LYS A 33 7.06 -1.15 17.42
N ASP A 34 5.95 -1.76 17.80
CA ASP A 34 5.63 -3.14 17.39
C ASP A 34 4.83 -3.13 16.09
N ILE A 35 5.48 -2.65 15.03
CA ILE A 35 4.93 -2.55 13.68
C ILE A 35 5.97 -3.15 12.73
N PHE A 36 5.50 -4.01 11.83
CA PHE A 36 6.33 -4.71 10.86
C PHE A 36 5.86 -4.42 9.44
N MET A 37 6.79 -4.44 8.51
CA MET A 37 6.58 -4.35 7.06
C MET A 37 7.46 -5.39 6.36
N MET A 38 7.02 -5.84 5.20
CA MET A 38 7.80 -6.76 4.38
C MET A 38 8.87 -6.01 3.57
N ASP A 39 9.86 -6.74 3.07
CA ASP A 39 10.84 -6.24 2.11
C ASP A 39 10.19 -5.59 0.88
N THR A 40 9.10 -6.16 0.38
CA THR A 40 8.32 -5.61 -0.74
C THR A 40 7.65 -4.28 -0.41
N ASP A 41 7.24 -4.06 0.84
CA ASP A 41 6.64 -2.80 1.27
C ASP A 41 7.70 -1.69 1.29
N VAL A 42 8.86 -1.97 1.90
CA VAL A 42 9.98 -1.03 1.95
C VAL A 42 10.56 -0.75 0.57
N ALA A 43 10.54 -1.74 -0.34
CA ALA A 43 10.98 -1.57 -1.72
C ALA A 43 10.20 -0.49 -2.48
N LEU A 44 8.94 -0.20 -2.11
CA LEU A 44 8.16 0.89 -2.67
C LEU A 44 8.81 2.27 -2.45
N LEU A 45 9.61 2.42 -1.38
CA LEU A 45 10.33 3.66 -1.07
C LEU A 45 11.65 3.78 -1.84
N ASN A 46 12.22 2.65 -2.28
CA ASN A 46 13.51 2.59 -2.96
C ASN A 46 13.40 2.88 -4.47
N ALA A 47 12.23 2.61 -5.07
CA ALA A 47 11.93 2.92 -6.46
C ALA A 47 11.25 4.31 -6.58
N PRO A 48 11.89 5.32 -7.20
CA PRO A 48 11.37 6.68 -7.26
C PRO A 48 9.94 6.79 -7.82
N GLU A 49 9.63 6.02 -8.86
CA GLU A 49 8.32 5.97 -9.51
C GLU A 49 7.23 5.41 -8.59
N LEU A 50 7.56 4.43 -7.73
CA LEU A 50 6.63 3.86 -6.77
C LEU A 50 6.47 4.77 -5.56
N LYS A 51 7.56 5.38 -5.10
CA LYS A 51 7.56 6.33 -3.98
C LYS A 51 6.63 7.52 -4.23
N GLN A 52 6.58 8.03 -5.46
CA GLN A 52 5.62 9.09 -5.83
C GLN A 52 4.16 8.67 -5.57
N SER A 53 3.82 7.42 -5.85
CA SER A 53 2.47 6.88 -5.59
C SER A 53 2.22 6.72 -4.09
N VAL A 54 3.21 6.22 -3.33
CA VAL A 54 3.14 6.12 -1.87
C VAL A 54 2.89 7.50 -1.24
N GLU A 55 3.66 8.51 -1.62
CA GLU A 55 3.50 9.89 -1.13
C GLU A 55 2.13 10.48 -1.49
N LYS A 56 1.67 10.26 -2.72
CA LYS A 56 0.34 10.70 -3.16
C LYS A 56 -0.77 10.08 -2.30
N PHE A 57 -0.75 8.76 -2.12
CA PHE A 57 -1.78 8.05 -1.38
C PHE A 57 -1.72 8.31 0.13
N ALA A 58 -0.54 8.58 0.69
CA ALA A 58 -0.42 9.01 2.08
C ALA A 58 -1.04 10.40 2.33
N LYS A 59 -0.90 11.33 1.37
CA LYS A 59 -1.44 12.69 1.45
C LYS A 59 -2.93 12.78 1.13
N ASP A 60 -3.42 11.94 0.22
CA ASP A 60 -4.79 11.97 -0.28
C ASP A 60 -5.47 10.58 -0.22
N GLU A 61 -6.28 10.37 0.83
CA GLU A 61 -7.03 9.13 1.01
C GLU A 61 -8.11 8.93 -0.06
N PHE A 62 -8.71 10.01 -0.58
CA PHE A 62 -9.72 9.91 -1.62
C PHE A 62 -9.09 9.42 -2.93
N ALA A 63 -7.94 9.96 -3.30
CA ALA A 63 -7.17 9.47 -4.45
C ALA A 63 -6.80 7.99 -4.29
N PHE A 64 -6.36 7.58 -3.10
CA PHE A 64 -6.09 6.16 -2.81
C PHE A 64 -7.34 5.30 -3.03
N LYS A 65 -8.46 5.61 -2.37
CA LYS A 65 -9.70 4.82 -2.46
C LYS A 65 -10.23 4.74 -3.88
N LYS A 66 -10.17 5.85 -4.64
CA LYS A 66 -10.58 5.89 -6.05
C LYS A 66 -9.70 4.98 -6.92
N VAL A 67 -8.38 5.10 -6.84
CA VAL A 67 -7.47 4.30 -7.66
C VAL A 67 -7.53 2.83 -7.26
N PHE A 68 -7.61 2.55 -5.95
CA PHE A 68 -7.74 1.20 -5.43
C PHE A 68 -9.01 0.51 -5.94
N SER A 69 -10.17 1.18 -5.90
CA SER A 69 -11.41 0.55 -6.39
C SER A 69 -11.37 0.28 -7.90
N MET A 70 -10.79 1.20 -8.69
CA MET A 70 -10.60 1.00 -10.12
C MET A 70 -9.66 -0.17 -10.43
N ALA A 71 -8.52 -0.25 -9.71
CA ALA A 71 -7.56 -1.33 -9.87
C ALA A 71 -8.15 -2.67 -9.45
N TRP A 72 -8.86 -2.72 -8.31
CA TRP A 72 -9.56 -3.90 -7.85
C TRP A 72 -10.59 -4.39 -8.87
N ASN A 73 -11.46 -3.49 -9.35
CA ASN A 73 -12.44 -3.84 -10.39
C ASN A 73 -11.77 -4.37 -11.66
N LYS A 74 -10.67 -3.75 -12.08
CA LYS A 74 -9.91 -4.21 -13.25
C LYS A 74 -9.36 -5.62 -13.04
N VAL A 75 -8.76 -5.92 -11.88
CA VAL A 75 -8.25 -7.26 -11.58
C VAL A 75 -9.38 -8.29 -11.57
N MET A 76 -10.52 -7.97 -10.98
CA MET A 76 -11.68 -8.87 -10.87
C MET A 76 -12.42 -9.11 -12.18
N THR A 77 -12.13 -8.33 -13.23
CA THR A 77 -12.78 -8.43 -14.54
C THR A 77 -11.78 -8.63 -15.67
N ALA A 78 -10.50 -8.84 -15.36
CA ALA A 78 -9.41 -8.85 -16.35
C ALA A 78 -9.53 -9.98 -17.37
N ASP A 79 -10.16 -11.10 -17.00
CA ASP A 79 -10.37 -12.29 -17.83
C ASP A 79 -11.79 -12.40 -18.41
N HIS A 80 -12.65 -11.42 -18.12
CA HIS A 80 -14.01 -11.35 -18.65
C HIS A 80 -14.00 -10.72 -20.05
N PHE A 81 -13.39 -11.43 -21.02
CA PHE A 81 -13.13 -10.96 -22.40
C PHE A 81 -14.40 -10.69 -23.23
N LYS A 82 -15.56 -11.20 -22.82
CA LYS A 82 -16.87 -10.97 -23.45
C LYS A 82 -17.80 -10.34 -22.43
N ALA A 83 -17.59 -9.07 -22.14
CA ALA A 83 -18.40 -8.30 -21.20
C ALA A 83 -19.78 -7.91 -21.76
N ASP A 84 -20.38 -8.76 -22.60
CA ASP A 84 -21.73 -8.57 -23.14
C ASP A 84 -22.82 -9.02 -22.15
N SER A 85 -22.42 -9.60 -21.02
CA SER A 85 -23.33 -9.97 -19.93
C SER A 85 -22.71 -9.65 -18.57
N TYR A 86 -23.16 -8.55 -17.98
CA TYR A 86 -23.32 -8.38 -16.54
C TYR A 86 -24.68 -7.77 -16.27
#